data_AF-A0A6P0V2M8-F1
#
_entry.id   AF-A0A6P0V2M8-F1
#
_cell.length_a   1.000
_cell.length_b   1.000
_cell.length_c   1.000
_cell.angle_alpha   90.00
_cell.angle_beta   90.00
_cell.angle_gamma   90.00
#
_symmetry.space_group_name_H-M   'P 1'
#
loop_
_entity.id
_entity.type
_entity.pdbx_description
1 polymer ?
#
loop_
_entity_poly.entity_id
_entity_poly.type
_entity_poly.pdbx_seq_one_letter_code
_entity_poly.pdbx_strand_id
1 'polypeptide(L)'
;MRLVRYNPWQEIDHLQQQFNRLFDDYRIPTALTDFGNFPKVPAAELSETKDAIHLKLDIPGIEAKDLKVEATKDTVTISGERKEESQPEDKSVTRSEFHYGKFQRLIPLPAPIQNTKVTAEYKDGVLHLTLPKTEEEKNKVVKVNIEQAAA
;
A
#
# COMPACT_ATOMS: atom_id res chain seq x y z
N MET A 1 9.79 35.39 39.34
CA MET A 1 9.33 34.07 38.86
C MET A 1 8.73 34.28 37.47
N ARG A 2 9.38 33.79 36.40
CA ARG A 2 9.00 34.08 35.00
C ARG A 2 8.04 32.98 34.53
N LEU A 3 6.79 33.32 34.26
CA LEU A 3 5.80 32.40 33.71
C LEU A 3 6.18 32.10 32.25
N VAL A 4 6.60 30.87 31.98
CA VAL A 4 6.77 30.34 30.63
C VAL A 4 5.37 30.03 30.10
N ARG A 5 4.94 30.70 29.03
CA ARG A 5 3.68 30.39 28.35
C ARG A 5 3.88 29.10 27.54
N TYR A 6 3.28 28.01 28.02
CA TYR A 6 3.18 26.77 27.27
C TYR A 6 2.19 26.97 26.12
N ASN A 7 2.69 26.91 24.88
CA ASN A 7 1.92 27.09 23.64
C ASN A 7 1.83 25.73 22.91
N PRO A 8 0.78 24.92 23.18
CA PRO A 8 0.65 23.55 22.65
C PRO A 8 0.42 23.49 21.13
N TRP A 9 0.18 24.63 20.47
CA TRP A 9 -0.12 24.71 19.04
C TRP A 9 1.13 24.63 18.14
N GLN A 10 2.31 24.99 18.65
CA GLN A 10 3.55 24.85 17.86
C GLN A 10 4.06 23.40 17.83
N GLU A 11 3.77 22.61 18.87
CA GLU A 11 4.09 21.18 18.91
C GLU A 11 3.29 20.40 17.85
N ILE A 12 2.05 20.83 17.53
CA ILE A 12 1.20 20.22 16.51
C ILE A 12 1.76 20.44 15.10
N ASP A 13 2.27 21.62 14.79
CA ASP A 13 2.86 21.91 13.47
C ASP A 13 4.13 21.09 13.21
N HIS A 14 4.95 20.89 14.25
CA HIS A 14 6.13 20.03 14.18
C HIS A 14 5.76 18.55 14.02
N LEU A 15 4.67 18.09 14.66
CA LEU A 15 4.14 16.75 14.47
C LEU A 15 3.58 16.55 13.06
N GLN A 16 2.85 17.53 12.50
CA GLN A 16 2.32 17.43 11.14
C GLN A 16 3.42 17.35 10.08
N GLN A 17 4.51 18.10 10.25
CA GLN A 17 5.66 18.02 9.34
C GLN A 17 6.43 16.70 9.47
N GLN A 18 6.48 16.10 10.67
CA GLN A 18 7.04 14.78 10.88
C GLN A 18 6.17 13.67 10.29
N PHE A 19 4.84 13.77 10.41
CA PHE A 19 3.89 12.87 9.75
C PHE A 19 4.00 12.96 8.21
N ASN A 20 4.02 14.16 7.64
CA ASN A 20 4.16 14.30 6.19
C ASN A 20 5.47 13.73 5.64
N ARG A 21 6.58 13.80 6.40
CA ARG A 21 7.84 13.14 6.03
C ARG A 21 7.80 11.62 6.14
N LEU A 22 7.07 11.07 7.12
CA LEU A 22 6.85 9.63 7.25
C LEU A 22 5.96 9.05 6.13
N PHE A 23 5.12 9.89 5.51
CA PHE A 23 4.29 9.53 4.35
C PHE A 23 5.02 9.67 3.00
N ASP A 24 6.00 10.57 2.89
CA ASP A 24 6.81 10.79 1.67
C ASP A 24 7.96 9.76 1.50
N ASP A 25 8.36 9.08 2.58
CA ASP A 25 9.32 7.98 2.51
C ASP A 25 8.64 6.70 2.01
N TYR A 26 8.78 6.43 0.70
CA TYR A 26 8.44 5.16 0.00
C TYR A 26 9.15 3.90 0.54
N ARG A 27 9.78 4.00 1.71
CA ARG A 27 10.25 2.89 2.53
C ARG A 27 9.60 3.04 3.90
N ILE A 28 8.40 2.48 4.06
CA ILE A 28 7.87 2.17 5.40
C ILE A 28 9.00 1.48 6.16
N PRO A 29 9.58 2.08 7.21
CA PRO A 29 10.52 1.38 8.04
C PRO A 29 9.74 0.26 8.70
N THR A 30 10.24 -0.95 8.60
CA THR A 30 9.85 -2.15 9.37
C THR A 30 9.93 -1.93 10.90
N ALA A 31 10.15 -0.70 11.37
CA ALA A 31 10.20 -0.27 12.76
C ALA A 31 8.86 0.27 13.30
N LEU A 32 7.85 0.52 12.45
CA LEU A 32 6.48 0.86 12.91
C LEU A 32 5.56 -0.37 13.00
N THR A 33 6.04 -1.56 12.64
CA THR A 33 5.28 -2.82 12.64
C THR A 33 5.19 -3.52 14.01
N ASP A 34 5.74 -2.94 15.08
CA ASP A 34 5.84 -3.58 16.41
C ASP A 34 4.84 -3.03 17.46
N PHE A 35 3.65 -2.63 17.03
CA PHE A 35 2.50 -2.37 17.92
C PHE A 35 1.34 -3.34 17.60
N GLY A 36 1.59 -4.63 17.80
CA GLY A 36 0.66 -5.57 18.41
C GLY A 36 -0.65 -5.99 17.74
N ASN A 37 -1.13 -5.37 16.65
CA ASN A 37 -2.40 -5.80 16.03
C ASN A 37 -2.63 -5.33 14.57
N PHE A 38 -1.59 -5.27 13.73
CA PHE A 38 -1.82 -4.99 12.31
C PHE A 38 -2.52 -6.19 11.64
N PRO A 39 -3.65 -5.99 10.96
CA PRO A 39 -4.28 -7.06 10.19
C PRO A 39 -3.26 -7.60 9.20
N LYS A 40 -3.04 -8.92 9.21
CA LYS A 40 -2.16 -9.56 8.23
C LYS A 40 -2.83 -9.49 6.86
N VAL A 41 -2.41 -8.50 6.10
CA VAL A 41 -2.83 -8.28 4.73
C VAL A 41 -1.98 -9.12 3.77
N PRO A 42 -2.52 -9.48 2.59
CA PRO A 42 -1.78 -10.24 1.59
C PRO A 42 -0.45 -9.58 1.23
N ALA A 43 0.59 -10.35 0.89
CA ALA A 43 1.86 -9.80 0.40
C ALA A 43 1.69 -9.15 -0.98
N ALA A 44 2.56 -8.21 -1.34
CA ALA A 44 2.48 -7.54 -2.63
C ALA A 44 3.86 -7.21 -3.19
N GLU A 45 3.96 -7.26 -4.51
CA GLU A 45 5.12 -6.86 -5.30
C GLU A 45 4.68 -5.73 -6.24
N LEU A 46 5.43 -4.63 -6.25
CA LEU A 46 5.17 -3.50 -7.14
C LEU A 46 6.41 -3.30 -8.03
N SER A 47 6.20 -3.29 -9.33
CA SER A 47 7.22 -2.95 -10.32
C SER A 47 6.67 -1.91 -11.29
N GLU A 48 7.58 -1.18 -11.93
CA GLU A 48 7.23 -0.04 -12.77
C GLU A 48 8.01 -0.09 -14.07
N THR A 49 7.32 0.19 -15.17
CA THR A 49 7.91 0.45 -16.48
C THR A 49 7.72 1.92 -16.84
N LYS A 50 8.21 2.35 -18.01
CA LYS A 50 7.95 3.71 -18.50
C LYS A 50 6.45 4.00 -18.62
N ASP A 51 5.65 3.01 -18.99
CA ASP A 51 4.25 3.21 -19.40
C ASP A 51 3.22 2.77 -18.36
N ALA A 52 3.57 1.87 -17.45
CA ALA A 52 2.63 1.27 -16.51
C ALA A 52 3.30 0.86 -15.19
N ILE A 53 2.48 0.77 -14.14
CA ILE A 53 2.82 0.10 -12.88
C ILE A 53 2.20 -1.30 -12.92
N HIS A 54 2.95 -2.30 -12.52
CA HIS A 54 2.50 -3.68 -12.35
C HIS A 54 2.48 -4.01 -10.86
N LEU A 55 1.31 -4.37 -10.36
CA LEU A 55 1.08 -4.69 -8.97
C LEU A 55 0.60 -6.13 -8.86
N LYS A 56 1.34 -6.95 -8.11
CA LYS A 56 0.97 -8.34 -7.82
C LYS A 56 0.63 -8.49 -6.35
N LEU A 57 -0.40 -9.28 -6.03
CA LEU A 57 -0.74 -9.66 -4.66
C LEU A 57 -0.88 -11.17 -4.54
N ASP A 58 -0.28 -11.75 -3.50
CA ASP A 58 -0.36 -13.18 -3.19
C ASP A 58 -1.55 -13.44 -2.24
N ILE A 59 -2.66 -13.93 -2.80
CA ILE A 59 -3.96 -14.10 -2.12
C ILE A 59 -4.52 -15.52 -2.33
N PRO A 60 -3.83 -16.59 -1.89
CA PRO A 60 -4.29 -17.96 -2.15
C PRO A 60 -5.54 -18.31 -1.34
N GLY A 61 -6.38 -19.18 -1.93
CA GLY A 61 -7.56 -19.75 -1.25
C GLY A 61 -8.79 -18.84 -1.23
N ILE A 62 -8.86 -17.85 -2.11
CA ILE A 62 -10.04 -16.98 -2.30
C ILE A 62 -10.48 -17.05 -3.75
N GLU A 63 -11.79 -17.07 -3.98
CA GLU A 63 -12.35 -17.01 -5.33
C GLU A 63 -12.29 -15.57 -5.88
N ALA A 64 -12.04 -15.42 -7.19
CA ALA A 64 -11.92 -14.11 -7.83
C ALA A 64 -13.13 -13.19 -7.56
N LYS A 65 -14.33 -13.77 -7.51
CA LYS A 65 -15.60 -13.04 -7.28
C LYS A 65 -15.71 -12.45 -5.87
N ASP A 66 -14.97 -13.01 -4.91
CA ASP A 66 -14.95 -12.57 -3.51
C ASP A 66 -13.84 -11.54 -3.25
N LEU A 67 -13.06 -11.19 -4.28
CA LEU A 67 -12.08 -10.11 -4.23
C LEU A 67 -12.68 -8.82 -4.80
N LYS A 68 -12.50 -7.73 -4.06
CA LYS A 68 -12.86 -6.39 -4.49
C LYS A 68 -11.60 -5.56 -4.69
N VAL A 69 -11.45 -5.01 -5.89
CA VAL A 69 -10.33 -4.14 -6.28
C VAL A 69 -10.86 -2.78 -6.69
N GLU A 70 -10.35 -1.73 -6.07
CA GLU A 70 -10.68 -0.34 -6.38
C GLU A 70 -9.39 0.42 -6.69
N ALA A 71 -9.36 1.16 -7.80
CA ALA A 71 -8.21 1.95 -8.21
C ALA A 71 -8.58 3.43 -8.33
N THR A 72 -7.81 4.29 -7.66
CA THR A 72 -7.86 5.74 -7.83
C THR A 72 -6.70 6.18 -8.73
N LYS A 73 -6.50 7.50 -8.85
CA LYS A 73 -5.35 8.05 -9.60
C LYS A 73 -4.01 7.63 -8.98
N ASP A 74 -3.97 7.41 -7.67
CA ASP A 74 -2.78 7.37 -6.84
C ASP A 74 -2.75 6.20 -5.85
N THR A 75 -3.84 5.42 -5.75
CA THR A 75 -3.94 4.29 -4.81
C THR A 75 -4.67 3.11 -5.42
N VAL A 76 -4.36 1.91 -4.94
CA VAL A 76 -5.16 0.70 -5.16
C VAL A 76 -5.59 0.13 -3.81
N THR A 77 -6.87 -0.15 -3.66
CA THR A 77 -7.44 -0.83 -2.49
C THR A 77 -7.90 -2.22 -2.89
N ILE A 78 -7.45 -3.24 -2.17
CA ILE A 78 -7.83 -4.64 -2.35
C ILE A 78 -8.47 -5.12 -1.06
N SER A 79 -9.66 -5.70 -1.14
CA SER A 79 -10.37 -6.28 0.00
C SER A 79 -10.98 -7.63 -0.34
N GLY A 80 -11.18 -8.45 0.69
CA GLY A 80 -11.76 -9.78 0.55
C GLY A 80 -11.87 -10.48 1.90
N GLU A 81 -12.29 -11.74 1.87
CA GLU A 81 -12.44 -12.57 3.06
C GLU A 81 -11.94 -13.99 2.80
N ARG A 82 -11.00 -14.45 3.62
CA ARG A 82 -10.56 -15.85 3.61
C ARG A 82 -11.32 -16.64 4.65
N LYS A 83 -12.17 -17.56 4.22
CA LYS A 83 -12.99 -18.37 5.12
C LYS A 83 -12.17 -19.53 5.71
N GLU A 84 -12.47 -19.87 6.95
CA GLU A 84 -12.00 -21.10 7.57
C GLU A 84 -12.86 -22.26 7.07
N GLU A 85 -12.24 -23.34 6.60
CA GLU A 85 -12.97 -24.59 6.34
C GLU A 85 -13.28 -25.24 7.68
N SER A 86 -14.57 -25.40 7.99
CA SER A 86 -15.05 -26.01 9.22
C SER A 86 -14.41 -27.40 9.39
N GLN A 87 -13.67 -27.58 10.48
CA GLN A 87 -13.21 -28.91 10.88
C GLN A 87 -14.41 -29.69 11.45
N PRO A 88 -14.58 -30.98 11.10
CA PRO A 88 -15.55 -31.84 11.77
C PRO A 88 -15.21 -31.95 13.26
N GLU A 89 -16.25 -32.03 14.10
CA GLU A 89 -16.25 -31.91 15.57
C GLU A 89 -15.32 -32.87 16.34
N ASP A 90 -14.62 -33.78 15.64
CA ASP A 90 -13.82 -34.88 16.21
C ASP A 90 -12.29 -34.71 16.09
N LYS A 91 -11.75 -33.54 15.73
CA LYS A 91 -10.30 -33.38 15.53
C LYS A 91 -9.57 -32.55 16.59
N SER A 92 -8.47 -33.16 17.03
CA SER A 92 -7.38 -32.67 17.88
C SER A 92 -7.03 -31.18 17.70
N VAL A 93 -6.49 -30.57 18.76
CA VAL A 93 -5.90 -29.22 18.79
C VAL A 93 -5.08 -28.96 17.52
N THR A 94 -5.68 -28.25 16.56
CA THR A 94 -5.01 -27.85 15.33
C THR A 94 -4.41 -26.47 15.54
N ARG A 95 -3.09 -26.35 15.37
CA ARG A 95 -2.43 -25.06 15.31
C ARG A 95 -2.35 -24.65 13.84
N SER A 96 -3.01 -23.55 13.49
CA SER A 96 -2.94 -22.95 12.16
C SER A 96 -2.07 -21.70 12.18
N GLU A 97 -1.21 -21.57 11.17
CA GLU A 97 -0.46 -20.33 10.89
C GLU A 97 -1.14 -19.50 9.79
N PHE A 98 -2.28 -19.98 9.28
CA PHE A 98 -3.05 -19.29 8.25
C PHE A 98 -3.87 -18.16 8.87
N HIS A 99 -4.12 -17.14 8.07
CA HIS A 99 -4.94 -16.00 8.45
C HIS A 99 -6.31 -16.15 7.83
N TYR A 100 -7.32 -16.22 8.68
CA TYR A 100 -8.74 -16.25 8.28
C TYR A 100 -9.40 -14.92 8.62
N GLY A 101 -10.53 -14.66 7.96
CA GLY A 101 -11.32 -13.45 8.12
C GLY A 101 -11.10 -12.43 7.00
N LYS A 102 -11.62 -11.23 7.24
CA LYS A 102 -11.61 -10.12 6.28
C LYS A 102 -10.27 -9.41 6.27
N PHE A 103 -9.85 -8.99 5.09
CA PHE A 103 -8.70 -8.12 4.92
C PHE A 103 -9.05 -6.95 4.01
N GLN A 104 -8.32 -5.85 4.21
CA GLN A 104 -8.29 -4.71 3.31
C GLN A 104 -6.86 -4.17 3.28
N ARG A 105 -6.28 -4.08 2.09
CA ARG A 105 -4.95 -3.52 1.86
C ARG A 105 -5.06 -2.31 0.94
N LEU A 106 -4.58 -1.17 1.41
CA LEU A 106 -4.43 0.04 0.62
C LEU A 106 -2.96 0.17 0.22
N ILE A 107 -2.70 0.38 -1.07
CA ILE A 107 -1.36 0.45 -1.65
C ILE A 107 -1.25 1.79 -2.39
N PRO A 108 -0.44 2.74 -1.89
CA PRO A 108 -0.13 3.96 -2.63
C PRO A 108 0.73 3.64 -3.85
N LEU A 109 0.52 4.38 -4.94
CA LEU A 109 1.21 4.20 -6.21
C LEU A 109 2.31 5.25 -6.39
N PRO A 110 3.50 4.87 -6.89
CA PRO A 110 4.63 5.78 -7.12
C PRO A 110 4.36 6.86 -8.16
N ALA A 111 3.34 6.66 -9.00
CA ALA A 111 3.00 7.54 -10.11
C ALA A 111 1.49 7.52 -10.36
N PRO A 112 0.91 8.62 -10.89
CA PRO A 112 -0.50 8.69 -11.21
C PRO A 112 -0.85 7.77 -12.40
N ILE A 113 -2.01 7.11 -12.31
CA ILE A 113 -2.50 6.16 -13.31
C ILE A 113 -3.80 6.61 -13.99
N GLN A 114 -4.08 6.03 -15.16
CA GLN A 114 -5.37 6.07 -15.85
C GLN A 114 -6.29 5.00 -15.25
N ASN A 115 -6.90 5.28 -14.10
CA ASN A 115 -7.70 4.33 -13.33
C ASN A 115 -8.81 3.62 -14.14
N THR A 116 -9.40 4.27 -15.14
CA THR A 116 -10.42 3.69 -16.04
C THR A 116 -9.89 2.65 -17.02
N LYS A 117 -8.56 2.50 -17.14
CA LYS A 117 -7.89 1.54 -18.04
C LYS A 117 -7.12 0.47 -17.29
N VAL A 118 -7.34 0.33 -15.99
CA VAL A 118 -6.75 -0.73 -15.18
C VAL A 118 -7.28 -2.07 -15.65
N THR A 119 -6.38 -3.05 -15.76
CA THR A 119 -6.74 -4.45 -16.05
C THR A 119 -6.28 -5.34 -14.91
N ALA A 120 -7.03 -6.41 -14.68
CA ALA A 120 -6.78 -7.35 -13.61
C ALA A 120 -6.87 -8.79 -14.14
N GLU A 121 -5.93 -9.63 -13.72
CA GLU A 121 -5.94 -11.08 -13.93
C GLU A 121 -5.71 -11.75 -12.58
N TYR A 122 -6.52 -12.76 -12.25
CA TYR A 122 -6.33 -13.53 -11.03
C TYR A 122 -6.14 -15.00 -11.39
N LYS A 123 -4.94 -15.50 -11.11
CA LYS A 123 -4.52 -16.83 -11.53
C LYS A 123 -3.62 -17.44 -10.47
N ASP A 124 -3.86 -18.72 -10.15
CA ASP A 124 -3.05 -19.51 -9.22
C ASP A 124 -2.85 -18.85 -7.84
N GLY A 125 -3.88 -18.14 -7.36
CA GLY A 125 -3.83 -17.42 -6.09
C GLY A 125 -3.14 -16.05 -6.13
N VAL A 126 -2.69 -15.60 -7.31
CA VAL A 126 -2.01 -14.31 -7.47
C VAL A 126 -2.84 -13.35 -8.31
N LEU A 127 -3.13 -12.18 -7.72
CA LEU A 127 -3.78 -11.06 -8.41
C LEU A 127 -2.73 -10.22 -9.11
N HIS A 128 -2.84 -10.09 -10.42
CA HIS A 128 -2.01 -9.27 -11.28
C HIS A 128 -2.80 -8.05 -11.75
N LEU A 129 -2.33 -6.86 -11.43
CA LEU A 129 -2.89 -5.60 -11.91
C LEU A 129 -1.90 -4.91 -12.84
N THR A 130 -2.38 -4.49 -14.00
CA THR A 130 -1.65 -3.57 -14.88
C THR A 130 -2.32 -2.22 -14.84
N LEU A 131 -1.56 -1.22 -14.41
CA LEU A 131 -2.03 0.12 -14.11
C LEU A 131 -1.33 1.12 -15.06
N PRO A 132 -1.93 1.48 -16.20
CA PRO A 132 -1.29 2.39 -17.15
C PRO A 132 -1.09 3.77 -16.51
N LYS A 133 0.09 4.35 -16.63
CA LYS A 133 0.37 5.70 -16.14
C LYS A 133 -0.40 6.75 -16.92
N THR A 134 -0.64 7.91 -16.32
CA THR A 134 -1.18 9.07 -17.05
C THR A 134 -0.19 9.53 -18.14
N GLU A 135 -0.72 10.13 -19.20
CA GLU A 135 0.12 10.67 -20.28
C GLU A 135 1.06 11.79 -19.79
N GLU A 136 0.64 12.54 -18.77
CA GLU A 136 1.48 13.54 -18.09
C GLU A 136 2.72 12.91 -17.47
N GLU A 137 2.56 11.79 -16.76
CA GLU A 137 3.67 11.14 -16.08
C GLU A 137 4.65 10.48 -17.07
N LYS A 138 4.14 9.90 -18.16
CA LYS A 138 4.99 9.30 -19.21
C LYS A 138 5.90 10.34 -19.90
N ASN A 139 5.44 11.58 -20.00
CA ASN A 139 6.12 12.67 -20.72
C ASN A 139 6.94 13.59 -19.78
N LYS A 140 7.11 13.20 -18.52
CA LYS A 140 7.83 13.99 -17.52
C LYS A 140 9.32 14.05 -17.85
N VAL A 141 9.74 15.15 -18.49
CA VAL A 141 11.15 15.48 -18.73
C VAL A 141 11.57 16.54 -17.72
N VAL A 142 12.48 16.19 -16.82
CA VAL A 142 13.04 17.15 -15.86
C VAL A 142 14.34 17.71 -16.42
N LYS A 143 14.34 18.99 -16.80
CA LYS A 143 15.58 19.73 -17.06
C LYS A 143 16.17 20.18 -15.73
N VAL A 144 17.43 19.84 -15.49
CA VAL A 144 18.17 20.25 -14.29
C VAL A 144 19.13 21.38 -14.67
N ASN A 145 19.11 22.47 -13.91
CA ASN A 145 20.08 23.55 -14.06
C ASN A 145 21.36 23.18 -13.31
N ILE A 146 22.52 23.41 -13.94
CA ILE A 146 23.83 23.23 -13.31
C ILE A 146 24.29 24.59 -12.81
N GLU A 147 24.37 24.77 -11.49
CA GLU A 147 25.03 25.92 -10.89
C GLU A 147 26.53 25.64 -10.76
N GLN A 148 27.37 26.53 -11.30
CA GLN A 148 28.81 26.44 -11.12
C GLN A 148 29.18 26.97 -9.73
N ALA A 149 29.86 26.14 -8.93
CA ALA A 149 30.45 26.59 -7.67
C ALA A 149 31.50 27.66 -7.95
N ALA A 150 31.41 28.80 -7.25
CA ALA A 150 32.39 29.87 -7.33
C ALA A 150 33.75 29.38 -6.81
N ALA A 151 34.80 29.65 -7.58
CA ALA A 151 36.19 29.29 -7.29
C ALA A 151 36.78 30.08 -6.11
#